data_AF-A0A7W1BJ26-F1
#
_entry.id   AF-A0A7W1BJ26-F1
#
_cell.length_a   1.000
_cell.length_b   1.000
_cell.length_c   1.000
_cell.angle_alpha   90.00
_cell.angle_beta   90.00
_cell.angle_gamma   90.00
#
_symmetry.space_group_name_H-M   'P 1'
#
loop_
_entity.id
_entity.type
_entity.pdbx_description
1 polymer ?
#
loop_
_entity_poly.entity_id
_entity_poly.type
_entity_poly.pdbx_seq_one_letter_code
_entity_poly.pdbx_strand_id
1 'polypeptide(L)'
;MRTPRRPARVAITFIGGLLEELFFRVFFATTVAAAAWSALRRTVGERTSHVAVAQWTGTVAAVIFVGLWHVWMCTDPSSNDARVVMVNAGNLLYGWTYWRRGLEMSTLTHGALNATLYLGLPLLH
;
A
#
# COMPACT_ATOMS: atom_id res chain seq x y z
N MET A 1 -10.66 -11.34 -23.32
CA MET A 1 -9.61 -11.94 -22.45
C MET A 1 -10.21 -13.14 -21.71
N ARG A 2 -9.52 -14.29 -21.64
CA ARG A 2 -10.00 -15.48 -20.89
C ARG A 2 -9.94 -15.19 -19.38
N THR A 3 -11.00 -15.52 -18.65
CA THR A 3 -10.98 -15.42 -17.18
C THR A 3 -9.95 -16.40 -16.60
N PRO A 4 -9.06 -15.94 -15.70
CA PRO A 4 -8.06 -16.81 -15.12
C PRO A 4 -8.71 -17.96 -14.32
N ARG A 5 -8.09 -19.14 -14.39
CA ARG A 5 -8.50 -20.32 -13.60
C ARG A 5 -8.40 -19.99 -12.10
N ARG A 6 -9.25 -20.60 -11.26
CA ARG A 6 -9.31 -20.35 -9.81
C ARG A 6 -7.94 -20.30 -9.10
N PRO A 7 -6.98 -21.22 -9.33
CA PRO A 7 -5.65 -21.14 -8.70
C PRO A 7 -4.84 -19.91 -9.14
N ALA A 8 -5.00 -19.43 -10.37
CA ALA A 8 -4.35 -18.20 -10.83
C ALA A 8 -4.91 -16.97 -10.11
N ARG A 9 -6.21 -16.97 -9.73
CA ARG A 9 -6.80 -15.86 -8.95
C ARG A 9 -6.23 -15.80 -7.53
N VAL A 10 -6.11 -16.94 -6.87
CA VAL A 10 -5.49 -17.03 -5.54
C VAL A 10 -4.02 -16.58 -5.59
N ALA A 11 -3.27 -17.03 -6.60
CA ALA A 11 -1.90 -16.58 -6.81
C ALA A 11 -1.83 -15.06 -7.01
N ILE A 12 -2.69 -14.47 -7.83
CA ILE A 12 -2.76 -13.01 -8.02
C ILE A 12 -3.07 -12.28 -6.70
N THR A 13 -3.98 -12.79 -5.89
CA THR A 13 -4.36 -12.15 -4.61
C THR A 13 -3.21 -12.10 -3.60
N PHE A 14 -2.45 -13.18 -3.45
CA PHE A 14 -1.39 -13.26 -2.43
C PHE A 14 -0.01 -12.87 -2.96
N ILE A 15 0.38 -13.35 -4.15
CA ILE A 15 1.67 -13.00 -4.77
C ILE A 15 1.63 -11.55 -5.26
N GLY A 16 0.51 -11.09 -5.83
CA GLY A 16 0.33 -9.69 -6.22
C GLY A 16 0.45 -8.76 -5.02
N GLY A 17 -0.27 -9.05 -3.93
CA GLY A 17 -0.16 -8.27 -2.68
C GLY A 17 1.26 -8.26 -2.12
N LEU A 18 1.98 -9.40 -2.12
CA LEU A 18 3.37 -9.45 -1.69
C LEU A 18 4.28 -8.58 -2.58
N LEU A 19 4.16 -8.68 -3.90
CA LEU A 19 4.97 -7.90 -4.83
C LEU A 19 4.69 -6.39 -4.70
N GLU A 20 3.42 -6.02 -4.52
CA GLU A 20 3.04 -4.63 -4.24
C GLU A 20 3.65 -4.13 -2.94
N GLU A 21 3.61 -4.90 -1.85
CA GLU A 21 4.21 -4.49 -0.58
C GLU A 21 5.75 -4.44 -0.66
N LEU A 22 6.39 -5.35 -1.38
CA LEU A 22 7.84 -5.27 -1.64
C LEU A 22 8.21 -3.97 -2.37
N PHE A 23 7.47 -3.64 -3.42
CA PHE A 23 7.74 -2.41 -4.16
C PHE A 23 7.41 -1.15 -3.35
N PHE A 24 6.20 -1.06 -2.78
CA PHE A 24 5.73 0.16 -2.14
C PHE A 24 6.29 0.38 -0.73
N ARG A 25 6.58 -0.67 0.04
CA ARG A 25 7.13 -0.55 1.40
C ARG A 25 8.64 -0.62 1.40
N VAL A 26 9.19 -1.75 0.94
CA VAL A 26 10.62 -2.03 1.06
C VAL A 26 11.42 -1.11 0.15
N PHE A 27 10.99 -0.94 -1.11
CA PHE A 27 11.69 -0.05 -2.03
C PHE A 27 11.23 1.42 -1.87
N PHE A 28 9.99 1.74 -2.23
CA PHE A 28 9.55 3.12 -2.40
C PHE A 28 9.46 3.89 -1.06
N ALA A 29 8.62 3.45 -0.12
CA ALA A 29 8.42 4.17 1.15
C ALA A 29 9.70 4.24 1.97
N THR A 30 10.51 3.18 1.99
CA THR A 30 11.80 3.18 2.72
C THR A 30 12.81 4.11 2.07
N THR A 31 12.88 4.19 0.74
CA THR A 31 13.75 5.15 0.03
C THR A 31 13.34 6.59 0.33
N VAL A 32 12.04 6.90 0.26
CA VAL A 32 11.52 8.24 0.57
C VAL A 32 11.75 8.58 2.04
N ALA A 33 11.50 7.64 2.96
CA ALA A 33 11.76 7.82 4.38
C ALA A 33 13.25 8.07 4.65
N ALA A 34 14.14 7.31 4.01
CA ALA A 34 15.59 7.51 4.15
C ALA A 34 16.03 8.89 3.63
N ALA A 35 15.45 9.36 2.52
CA ALA A 35 15.69 10.71 2.01
C ALA A 35 15.18 11.79 2.98
N ALA A 36 13.94 11.65 3.48
CA ALA A 36 13.35 12.57 4.45
C ALA A 36 14.17 12.62 5.76
N TRP A 37 14.57 11.47 6.28
CA TRP A 37 15.44 11.36 7.45
C TRP A 37 16.79 12.04 7.23
N SER A 38 17.42 11.81 6.08
CA SER A 38 18.70 12.43 5.72
C SER A 38 18.59 13.95 5.62
N ALA A 39 17.49 14.45 5.07
CA ALA A 39 17.21 15.88 5.01
C ALA A 39 17.01 16.48 6.40
N LEU A 40 16.16 15.87 7.24
CA LEU A 40 15.87 16.33 8.61
C LEU A 40 17.12 16.36 9.49
N ARG A 41 17.96 15.32 9.42
CA ARG A 41 19.22 15.26 10.17
C ARG A 41 20.14 16.43 9.84
N ARG A 42 20.22 16.82 8.56
CA ARG A 42 21.09 17.90 8.09
C ARG A 42 20.59 19.29 8.47
N THR A 43 19.27 19.48 8.58
CA THR A 43 18.67 20.81 8.76
C THR A 43 18.35 21.16 10.22
N VAL A 44 17.97 20.17 11.03
CA VAL A 44 17.48 20.40 12.41
C VAL A 44 18.09 19.44 13.46
N GLY A 45 19.10 18.65 13.07
CA GLY A 45 19.80 17.71 13.95
C GLY A 45 19.03 16.40 14.18
N GLU A 46 19.56 15.53 15.05
CA GLU A 46 18.93 14.25 15.37
C GLU A 46 17.91 14.38 16.50
N ARG A 47 16.67 13.94 16.24
CA ARG A 47 15.61 13.78 17.25
C ARG A 47 14.85 12.50 16.96
N THR A 48 14.44 11.78 18.01
CA THR A 48 13.65 10.55 17.88
C THR A 48 12.34 10.76 17.10
N SER A 49 11.74 11.96 17.21
CA SER A 49 10.55 12.33 16.44
C SER A 49 10.79 12.39 14.92
N HIS A 50 12.02 12.66 14.47
CA HIS A 50 12.34 12.73 13.04
C HIS A 50 12.23 11.36 12.36
N VAL A 51 12.38 10.25 13.11
CA VAL A 51 12.22 8.89 12.56
C VAL A 51 10.75 8.66 12.19
N ALA A 52 9.84 8.96 13.10
CA ALA A 52 8.40 8.82 12.86
C ALA A 52 7.93 9.73 11.71
N VAL A 53 8.41 10.98 11.66
CA VAL A 53 8.10 11.90 10.56
C VAL A 53 8.57 11.32 9.23
N ALA A 54 9.83 10.85 9.14
CA ALA A 54 10.37 10.26 7.92
C ALA A 54 9.58 9.02 7.45
N GLN A 55 9.23 8.12 8.37
CA GLN A 55 8.41 6.94 8.09
C GLN A 55 7.04 7.33 7.54
N TRP A 56 6.37 8.30 8.17
CA TRP A 56 5.07 8.81 7.69
C TRP A 56 5.18 9.52 6.35
N THR A 57 6.25 10.28 6.10
CA THR A 57 6.51 10.87 4.78
C THR A 57 6.60 9.80 3.70
N GLY A 58 7.34 8.72 3.95
CA GLY A 58 7.42 7.57 3.03
C GLY A 58 6.07 6.90 2.80
N THR A 59 5.30 6.67 3.88
CA THR A 59 3.95 6.10 3.80
C THR A 59 3.00 6.98 2.99
N VAL A 60 2.94 8.28 3.27
CA VAL A 60 2.06 9.22 2.57
C VAL A 60 2.44 9.33 1.09
N ALA A 61 3.73 9.38 0.77
CA ALA A 61 4.19 9.37 -0.62
C ALA A 61 3.73 8.11 -1.35
N ALA A 62 3.84 6.92 -0.72
CA ALA A 62 3.38 5.67 -1.30
C ALA A 62 1.85 5.67 -1.51
N VAL A 63 1.08 6.16 -0.52
CA VAL A 63 -0.38 6.28 -0.62
C VAL A 63 -0.78 7.15 -1.82
N ILE A 64 -0.13 8.31 -1.99
CA ILE A 64 -0.40 9.20 -3.13
C ILE A 64 -0.08 8.50 -4.45
N PHE A 65 1.10 7.87 -4.55
CA PHE A 65 1.52 7.20 -5.77
C PHE A 65 0.56 6.06 -6.14
N VAL A 66 0.20 5.22 -5.17
CA VAL A 66 -0.73 4.11 -5.38
C VAL A 66 -2.11 4.61 -5.76
N GLY A 67 -2.60 5.68 -5.10
CA GLY A 67 -3.88 6.29 -5.45
C GLY A 67 -3.91 6.80 -6.89
N LEU A 68 -2.88 7.52 -7.32
CA LEU A 68 -2.75 8.00 -8.70
C LEU A 68 -2.67 6.85 -9.71
N TRP A 69 -1.91 5.80 -9.38
CA TRP A 69 -1.80 4.60 -10.22
C TRP A 69 -3.16 3.91 -10.42
N HIS A 70 -3.94 3.76 -9.35
CA HIS A 70 -5.28 3.18 -9.44
C HIS A 70 -6.25 4.06 -10.22
N VAL A 71 -6.21 5.37 -10.04
CA VAL A 71 -7.03 6.31 -10.83
C VAL A 71 -6.69 6.21 -12.32
N TRP A 72 -5.40 6.15 -12.67
CA TRP A 72 -4.96 6.02 -14.06
C TRP A 72 -5.38 4.70 -14.71
N MET A 73 -5.44 3.62 -13.93
CA MET A 73 -5.88 2.30 -14.39
C MET A 73 -7.40 2.17 -14.56
N CYS A 74 -8.19 3.07 -13.99
CA CYS A 74 -9.65 3.04 -14.15
C CYS A 74 -10.03 3.55 -15.53
N THR A 75 -10.59 2.67 -16.37
CA THR A 75 -11.05 2.99 -17.73
C THR A 75 -12.31 3.87 -17.75
N ASP A 76 -13.05 3.93 -16.65
CA ASP A 76 -14.22 4.79 -16.47
C ASP A 76 -14.02 5.68 -15.23
N PRO A 77 -13.73 6.99 -15.41
CA PRO A 77 -13.56 7.95 -14.32
C PRO A 77 -14.79 8.09 -13.42
N SER A 78 -15.99 7.72 -13.91
CA SER A 78 -17.25 7.82 -13.15
C SER A 78 -17.52 6.61 -12.23
N SER A 79 -16.73 5.53 -12.37
CA SER A 79 -16.91 4.28 -11.61
C SER A 79 -16.21 4.26 -10.24
N ASN A 80 -15.73 5.41 -9.75
CA ASN A 80 -14.51 5.44 -8.94
C ASN A 80 -14.61 5.75 -7.44
N ASP A 81 -15.78 5.69 -6.80
CA ASP A 81 -15.91 6.36 -5.49
C ASP A 81 -15.62 5.50 -4.24
N ALA A 82 -15.84 4.19 -4.25
CA ALA A 82 -15.64 3.38 -3.03
C ALA A 82 -14.32 2.60 -3.03
N ARG A 83 -13.97 1.98 -4.17
CA ARG A 83 -12.83 1.06 -4.25
C ARG A 83 -11.49 1.79 -4.18
N VAL A 84 -11.35 2.93 -4.86
CA VAL A 84 -10.11 3.74 -4.79
C VAL A 84 -9.92 4.33 -3.40
N VAL A 85 -10.99 4.78 -2.76
CA VAL A 85 -10.95 5.25 -1.36
C VAL A 85 -10.54 4.12 -0.42
N MET A 86 -11.12 2.93 -0.53
CA MET A 86 -10.74 1.77 0.28
C MET A 86 -9.29 1.33 0.05
N VAL A 87 -8.82 1.32 -1.21
CA VAL A 87 -7.43 0.97 -1.53
C VAL A 87 -6.45 1.99 -0.93
N ASN A 88 -6.78 3.28 -0.99
CA ASN A 88 -5.96 4.33 -0.40
C ASN A 88 -5.95 4.27 1.14
N ALA A 89 -7.11 4.04 1.76
CA ALA A 89 -7.22 3.83 3.20
C ALA A 89 -6.45 2.57 3.65
N GLY A 90 -6.53 1.49 2.87
CA GLY A 90 -5.73 0.28 3.06
C GLY A 90 -4.23 0.57 3.04
N ASN A 91 -3.76 1.37 2.07
CA ASN A 91 -2.34 1.72 1.97
C ASN A 91 -1.78 2.45 3.20
N LEU A 92 -2.59 3.28 3.88
CA LEU A 92 -2.20 3.89 5.15
C LEU A 92 -2.02 2.83 6.25
N LEU A 93 -2.96 1.88 6.33
CA LEU A 93 -2.93 0.79 7.30
C LEU A 93 -1.72 -0.13 7.07
N TYR A 94 -1.42 -0.47 5.82
CA TYR A 94 -0.28 -1.33 5.47
C TYR A 94 1.04 -0.61 5.74
N GLY A 95 1.14 0.69 5.40
CA GLY A 95 2.29 1.51 5.75
C GLY A 95 2.53 1.55 7.27
N TRP A 96 1.47 1.71 8.07
CA TRP A 96 1.58 1.67 9.52
C TRP A 96 2.01 0.29 10.04
N THR A 97 1.40 -0.79 9.54
CA THR A 97 1.77 -2.16 9.95
C THR A 97 3.19 -2.53 9.54
N TYR A 98 3.66 -2.11 8.36
CA TYR A 98 5.04 -2.27 7.92
C TYR A 98 6.03 -1.68 8.92
N TRP A 99 5.86 -0.41 9.30
CA TRP A 99 6.76 0.25 10.24
C TRP A 99 6.69 -0.31 11.66
N ARG A 100 5.55 -0.86 12.07
CA ARG A 100 5.33 -1.38 13.43
C ARG A 100 5.66 -2.86 13.58
N ARG A 101 5.51 -3.65 12.53
CA ARG A 101 5.49 -5.11 12.59
C ARG A 101 6.18 -5.82 11.41
N GLY A 102 6.77 -5.08 10.47
CA GLY A 102 7.52 -5.66 9.35
C GLY A 102 6.68 -6.00 8.12
N LEU A 103 7.36 -6.53 7.11
CA LEU A 103 6.81 -6.81 5.78
C LEU A 103 5.71 -7.87 5.83
N GLU A 104 5.92 -8.93 6.61
CA GLU A 104 5.01 -10.07 6.73
C GLU A 104 3.63 -9.61 7.18
N MET A 105 3.58 -8.76 8.21
CA MET A 105 2.33 -8.21 8.71
C MET A 105 1.69 -7.22 7.75
N SER A 106 2.49 -6.44 7.00
CA SER A 106 1.97 -5.58 5.93
C SER A 106 1.31 -6.41 4.83
N THR A 107 1.98 -7.48 4.37
CA THR A 107 1.47 -8.40 3.35
C THR A 107 0.23 -9.14 3.82
N LEU A 108 0.18 -9.60 5.06
CA LEU A 108 -1.03 -10.24 5.62
C LEU A 108 -2.21 -9.26 5.70
N THR A 109 -1.95 -8.02 6.11
CA THR A 109 -3.00 -6.99 6.22
C THR A 109 -3.54 -6.61 4.84
N HIS A 110 -2.66 -6.46 3.86
CA HIS A 110 -3.04 -6.24 2.47
C HIS A 110 -3.83 -7.43 1.92
N GLY A 111 -3.32 -8.66 2.09
CA GLY A 111 -4.00 -9.88 1.69
C GLY A 111 -5.41 -10.01 2.29
N ALA A 112 -5.59 -9.63 3.56
CA ALA A 112 -6.89 -9.62 4.23
C ALA A 112 -7.86 -8.60 3.62
N LEU A 113 -7.42 -7.38 3.28
CA LEU A 113 -8.28 -6.43 2.58
C LEU A 113 -8.63 -6.93 1.18
N ASN A 114 -7.68 -7.51 0.45
CA ASN A 114 -7.94 -8.08 -0.88
C ASN A 114 -8.94 -9.23 -0.78
N ALA A 115 -8.81 -10.13 0.19
CA ALA A 115 -9.78 -11.18 0.43
C ALA A 115 -11.18 -10.59 0.73
N THR A 116 -11.25 -9.54 1.54
CA THR A 116 -12.53 -8.87 1.85
C THR A 116 -13.16 -8.25 0.59
N LEU A 117 -12.35 -7.56 -0.23
CA LEU A 117 -12.80 -6.90 -1.46
C LEU A 117 -13.21 -7.87 -2.56
N TYR A 118 -12.44 -8.93 -2.79
CA TYR A 118 -12.64 -9.83 -3.93
C TYR A 118 -13.43 -11.10 -3.60
N LEU A 119 -13.49 -11.49 -2.33
CA LEU A 119 -14.21 -12.70 -1.88
C LEU A 119 -15.40 -12.36 -0.98
N GLY A 120 -15.26 -11.39 -0.08
CA GLY A 120 -16.31 -11.04 0.87
C GLY A 120 -17.44 -10.20 0.26
N LEU A 121 -17.10 -9.05 -0.32
CA LEU A 121 -18.09 -8.12 -0.89
C LEU A 121 -19.00 -8.73 -1.96
N PRO A 122 -18.51 -9.56 -2.91
CA PRO A 122 -19.37 -10.24 -3.89
C PRO A 122 -20.38 -11.23 -3.30
N LEU A 123 -20.28 -11.60 -2.02
CA LEU A 123 -21.27 -12.45 -1.34
C LEU A 123 -22.44 -11.65 -0.75
N LEU A 124 -22.34 -10.31 -0.73
CA LEU A 124 -23.36 -9.42 -0.19
C LEU A 124 -24.33 -8.90 -1.26
N HIS A 125 -24.13 -9.31 -2.52
CA HIS A 125 -24.91 -8.93 -3.70
C HIS A 125 -25.21 -10.17 -4.55
#